data_AF-A0A2V6X3R0-F1
#
_entry.id   AF-A0A2V6X3R0-F1
#
_cell.length_a   1.000
_cell.length_b   1.000
_cell.length_c   1.000
_cell.angle_alpha   90.00
_cell.angle_beta   90.00
_cell.angle_gamma   90.00
#
_symmetry.space_group_name_H-M   'P 1'
#
loop_
_entity.id
_entity.type
_entity.pdbx_description
1 polymer ?
#
loop_
_entity_poly.entity_id
_entity_poly.type
_entity_poly.pdbx_seq_one_letter_code
_entity_poly.pdbx_strand_id
1 'polypeptide(L)'
;MDDLARPLPLGAGAHQIVSLAPSCTECLLALGAGTRLVGVDDHSDLPELLASVVRVGGFKDLDPVQVTRLAPDLVVAASLHAVSVLPRLEAQGTQVFVMVARTVDGIVDGMA
;
A
#
# COMPACT_ATOMS: atom_id res chain seq x y z
N MET A 1 4.34 -10.13 10.28
CA MET A 1 5.46 -9.69 9.43
C MET A 1 4.89 -9.33 8.07
N ASP A 2 5.59 -8.51 7.29
CA ASP A 2 5.27 -8.30 5.87
C ASP A 2 6.02 -9.29 4.97
N ASP A 3 5.89 -9.12 3.65
CA ASP A 3 6.53 -10.03 2.70
C ASP A 3 8.06 -9.95 2.69
N LEU A 4 8.64 -8.85 3.16
CA LEU A 4 10.08 -8.71 3.32
C LEU A 4 10.57 -9.26 4.67
N ALA A 5 9.73 -10.03 5.37
CA ALA A 5 9.98 -10.56 6.71
C ALA A 5 10.24 -9.46 7.76
N ARG A 6 9.70 -8.26 7.55
CA ARG A 6 9.83 -7.15 8.50
C ARG A 6 8.71 -7.21 9.52
N PRO A 7 8.97 -6.88 10.80
CA PRO A 7 7.92 -6.86 11.81
C PRO A 7 6.88 -5.80 11.45
N LEU A 8 5.60 -6.14 11.63
CA LEU A 8 4.49 -5.23 11.39
C LEU A 8 3.60 -5.22 12.64
N PRO A 9 3.90 -4.38 13.64
CA PRO A 9 3.15 -4.31 14.90
C PRO A 9 1.82 -3.57 14.73
N LEU A 10 0.92 -4.12 13.90
CA LEU A 10 -0.48 -3.69 13.85
C LEU A 10 -1.20 -4.34 15.04
N GLY A 11 -1.38 -3.61 16.14
CA GLY A 11 -2.02 -4.12 17.36
C GLY A 11 -3.44 -4.62 17.11
N ALA A 12 -4.42 -3.72 17.04
CA ALA A 12 -5.84 -4.06 16.85
C ALA A 12 -6.26 -4.25 15.37
N GLY A 13 -5.30 -4.20 14.44
CA GLY A 13 -5.54 -4.22 13.00
C GLY A 13 -5.45 -2.83 12.34
N ALA A 14 -5.67 -2.78 11.03
CA ALA A 14 -5.64 -1.56 10.22
C ALA A 14 -7.05 -1.09 9.85
N HIS A 15 -7.31 0.21 10.03
CA HIS A 15 -8.59 0.88 9.84
C HIS A 15 -8.53 2.04 8.85
N GLN A 16 -7.37 2.67 8.68
CA GLN A 16 -7.14 3.74 7.70
C GLN A 16 -5.96 3.37 6.81
N ILE A 17 -6.29 2.79 5.66
CA ILE A 17 -5.32 2.17 4.75
C ILE A 17 -5.06 3.10 3.57
N VAL A 18 -3.79 3.33 3.27
CA VAL A 18 -3.36 3.89 1.98
C VAL A 18 -2.73 2.79 1.14
N SER A 19 -3.18 2.64 -0.11
CA SER A 19 -2.62 1.69 -1.08
C SER A 19 -1.78 2.42 -2.12
N LEU A 20 -0.54 2.01 -2.34
CA LEU A 20 0.38 2.72 -3.24
C LEU A 20 0.52 2.08 -4.63
N ALA A 21 -0.24 1.03 -4.94
CA ALA A 21 -0.19 0.41 -6.26
C ALA A 21 -1.52 -0.25 -6.63
N PRO A 22 -1.86 -0.35 -7.93
CA PRO A 22 -3.09 -1.01 -8.39
C PRO A 22 -3.24 -2.44 -7.86
N SER A 23 -2.17 -3.23 -7.90
CA SER A 23 -2.17 -4.60 -7.38
C SER A 23 -2.46 -4.67 -5.87
N CYS A 24 -1.95 -3.71 -5.09
CA CYS A 24 -2.24 -3.62 -3.65
C CYS A 24 -3.71 -3.29 -3.42
N THR A 25 -4.26 -2.36 -4.21
CA THR A 25 -5.66 -1.94 -4.11
C THR A 25 -6.60 -3.09 -4.47
N GLU A 26 -6.33 -3.82 -5.55
CA GLU A 26 -7.11 -4.99 -5.95
C GLU A 26 -7.14 -6.06 -4.86
N CYS A 27 -5.98 -6.39 -4.28
CA CYS A 27 -5.90 -7.31 -3.15
C CYS A 27 -6.76 -6.84 -1.96
N LEU A 28 -6.68 -5.56 -1.59
CA LEU A 28 -7.47 -5.00 -0.49
C LEU A 28 -8.97 -5.03 -0.76
N LEU A 29 -9.39 -4.74 -1.99
CA LEU A 29 -10.79 -4.85 -2.40
C LEU A 29 -11.28 -6.30 -2.34
N ALA A 30 -10.50 -7.25 -2.86
CA ALA A 30 -10.83 -8.68 -2.81
C ALA A 30 -10.94 -9.22 -1.37
N LEU A 31 -10.16 -8.67 -0.44
CA LEU A 31 -10.23 -8.97 1.00
C LEU A 31 -11.37 -8.25 1.73
N GLY A 32 -12.20 -7.47 1.04
CA GLY A 32 -13.30 -6.71 1.64
C GLY A 32 -12.84 -5.51 2.48
N ALA A 33 -11.59 -5.05 2.30
CA ALA A 33 -11.03 -3.92 3.03
C ALA A 33 -11.27 -2.56 2.33
N GLY A 34 -12.07 -2.52 1.26
CA GLY A 34 -12.31 -1.30 0.47
C GLY A 34 -12.83 -0.12 1.28
N THR A 35 -13.70 -0.34 2.27
CA THR A 35 -14.24 0.73 3.14
C THR A 35 -13.21 1.31 4.10
N ARG A 36 -12.01 0.71 4.20
CA ARG A 36 -10.89 1.18 5.02
C ARG A 36 -9.89 1.97 4.20
N LEU A 37 -10.04 2.03 2.87
CA LEU A 37 -9.17 2.81 2.00
C LEU A 37 -9.45 4.30 2.22
N VAL A 38 -8.43 5.03 2.65
CA VAL A 38 -8.46 6.50 2.74
C VAL A 38 -7.63 7.16 1.63
N GLY A 39 -6.73 6.40 1.01
CA GLY A 39 -6.03 6.85 -0.19
C GLY A 39 -5.57 5.69 -1.09
N VAL A 40 -5.46 5.96 -2.38
CA VAL A 40 -4.94 5.04 -3.40
C VAL A 40 -4.03 5.77 -4.39
N ASP A 41 -3.19 5.04 -5.13
CA ASP A 41 -2.45 5.59 -6.24
C ASP A 41 -3.36 6.08 -7.38
N ASP A 42 -2.80 6.87 -8.29
CA ASP A 42 -3.55 7.50 -9.39
C ASP A 42 -4.11 6.52 -10.43
N HIS A 43 -3.59 5.28 -10.46
CA HIS A 43 -3.91 4.28 -11.49
C HIS A 43 -4.79 3.14 -10.99
N SER A 44 -5.12 3.10 -9.69
CA SER A 44 -6.04 2.11 -9.14
C SER A 44 -7.48 2.30 -9.64
N ASP A 45 -8.10 1.24 -10.14
CA ASP A 45 -9.53 1.24 -10.44
C ASP A 45 -10.35 1.02 -9.16
N LEU A 46 -11.35 1.89 -8.95
CA LEU A 46 -12.22 1.83 -7.78
C LEU A 46 -13.69 1.72 -8.20
N PRO A 47 -14.51 0.94 -7.48
CA PRO A 47 -15.95 1.00 -7.63
C PRO A 47 -16.47 2.41 -7.26
N GLU A 48 -17.59 2.81 -7.84
CA GLU A 48 -18.19 4.15 -7.64
C GLU A 48 -18.42 4.48 -6.16
N LEU A 49 -18.75 3.48 -5.34
CA LEU A 49 -18.93 3.62 -3.88
C LEU A 49 -17.67 4.09 -3.13
N LEU A 50 -16.49 4.00 -3.75
CA LEU A 50 -15.20 4.45 -3.23
C LEU A 50 -14.65 5.67 -3.98
N ALA A 51 -15.48 6.39 -4.73
CA ALA A 51 -15.05 7.56 -5.50
C ALA A 51 -14.50 8.72 -4.63
N SER A 52 -14.80 8.73 -3.33
CA SER A 52 -14.28 9.73 -2.37
C SER A 52 -12.87 9.41 -1.84
N VAL A 53 -12.31 8.24 -2.15
CA VAL A 53 -10.96 7.86 -1.72
C VAL A 53 -9.93 8.76 -2.39
N VAL A 54 -9.00 9.30 -1.60
CA VAL A 54 -8.06 10.32 -2.07
C VAL A 54 -7.00 9.69 -2.98
N ARG A 55 -6.65 10.38 -4.06
CA ARG A 55 -5.53 10.01 -4.93
C ARG A 55 -4.23 10.62 -4.39
N VAL A 56 -3.21 9.80 -4.16
CA VAL A 56 -1.95 10.21 -3.49
C VAL A 56 -0.74 10.30 -4.42
N GLY A 57 -0.94 10.17 -5.73
CA GLY A 57 0.13 10.16 -6.74
C GLY A 57 0.43 8.76 -7.26
N GLY A 58 1.25 8.68 -8.31
CA GLY A 58 1.73 7.43 -8.89
C GLY A 58 3.09 6.98 -8.32
N PHE A 59 3.67 5.94 -8.92
CA PHE A 59 4.96 5.41 -8.47
C PHE A 59 6.09 6.44 -8.49
N LYS A 60 6.15 7.29 -9.52
CA LYS A 60 7.26 8.25 -9.72
C LYS A 60 7.07 9.56 -8.97
N ASP A 61 5.82 9.94 -8.78
CA ASP A 61 5.35 11.25 -8.32
C ASP A 61 4.49 11.17 -7.06
N LEU A 62 4.61 10.07 -6.31
CA LEU A 62 3.97 9.90 -5.02
C LEU A 62 4.24 11.13 -4.13
N ASP A 63 3.17 11.68 -3.58
CA ASP A 63 3.25 12.77 -2.61
C ASP A 63 3.23 12.21 -1.17
N PRO A 64 4.38 12.04 -0.51
CA PRO A 64 4.41 11.53 0.85
C PRO A 64 3.71 12.48 1.84
N VAL A 65 3.64 13.79 1.56
CA VAL A 65 2.92 14.74 2.43
C VAL A 65 1.42 14.49 2.36
N GLN A 66 0.88 14.22 1.17
CA GLN A 66 -0.53 13.80 1.03
C GLN A 66 -0.82 12.51 1.78
N VAL A 67 0.05 11.50 1.66
CA VAL A 67 -0.09 10.23 2.41
C VAL A 67 -0.13 10.50 3.91
N THR A 68 0.80 11.28 4.45
CA THR A 68 0.84 11.59 5.89
C THR A 68 -0.38 12.38 6.36
N ARG A 69 -0.91 13.29 5.53
CA ARG A 69 -2.12 14.08 5.87
C ARG A 69 -3.37 13.23 6.04
N LEU A 70 -3.42 12.06 5.43
CA LEU A 70 -4.52 11.10 5.60
C LEU A 70 -4.46 10.33 6.93
N ALA A 71 -3.36 10.50 7.68
CA ALA A 71 -3.09 9.81 8.95
C ALA A 71 -3.32 8.29 8.90
N PRO A 72 -2.78 7.56 7.89
CA PRO A 72 -3.00 6.13 7.79
C PRO A 72 -2.35 5.38 8.95
N ASP A 73 -3.04 4.36 9.43
CA ASP A 73 -2.45 3.39 10.37
C ASP A 73 -1.71 2.25 9.64
N LEU A 74 -1.95 2.10 8.33
CA LEU A 74 -1.24 1.18 7.45
C LEU A 74 -1.09 1.76 6.05
N VAL A 75 0.13 1.66 5.52
CA VAL A 75 0.41 1.84 4.10
C VAL A 75 0.74 0.49 3.50
N VAL A 76 0.02 0.10 2.44
CA VAL A 76 0.30 -1.10 1.66
C VAL A 76 1.02 -0.68 0.38
N ALA A 77 2.28 -1.07 0.27
CA ALA A 77 3.17 -0.65 -0.80
C ALA A 77 3.65 -1.86 -1.61
N ALA A 78 3.71 -1.74 -2.94
CA ALA A 78 4.45 -2.71 -3.75
C ALA A 78 5.96 -2.58 -3.51
N SER A 79 6.71 -3.67 -3.68
CA SER A 79 8.17 -3.74 -3.47
C SER A 79 8.97 -2.64 -4.18
N LEU A 80 8.50 -2.17 -5.33
CA LEU A 80 9.08 -1.05 -6.08
C LEU A 80 9.16 0.26 -5.29
N HIS A 81 8.30 0.46 -4.29
CA HIS A 81 8.31 1.64 -3.41
C HIS A 81 9.33 1.54 -2.26
N ALA A 82 9.95 0.37 -2.07
CA ALA A 82 10.75 0.09 -0.87
C ALA A 82 11.96 1.01 -0.69
N VAL A 83 12.55 1.48 -1.78
CA VAL A 83 13.76 2.31 -1.72
C VAL A 83 13.43 3.79 -1.58
N SER A 84 12.40 4.28 -2.27
CA SER A 84 12.11 5.73 -2.39
C SER A 84 11.12 6.26 -1.36
N VAL A 85 10.18 5.43 -0.90
CA VAL A 85 9.01 5.88 -0.13
C VAL A 85 9.06 5.44 1.32
N LEU A 86 9.40 4.18 1.56
CA LEU A 86 9.40 3.57 2.89
C LEU A 86 10.16 4.37 3.95
N PRO A 87 11.43 4.80 3.71
CA PRO A 87 12.19 5.51 4.74
C PRO A 87 11.51 6.79 5.22
N ARG A 88 10.75 7.47 4.35
CA ARG A 88 10.06 8.73 4.68
C ARG A 88 8.80 8.47 5.51
N LEU A 89 8.03 7.45 5.16
CA LEU A 89 6.81 7.08 5.89
C LEU A 89 7.12 6.46 7.27
N GLU A 90 8.14 5.61 7.33
CA GLU A 90 8.58 4.97 8.57
C GLU A 90 9.19 5.97 9.55
N ALA A 91 9.94 6.98 9.06
CA ALA A 91 10.46 8.06 9.90
C ALA A 91 9.37 8.87 10.62
N GLN A 92 8.12 8.77 10.16
CA GLN A 92 6.95 9.41 10.75
C GLN A 92 6.09 8.46 11.59
N GLY A 93 6.55 7.22 11.81
CA GLY A 93 5.86 6.21 12.62
C GLY A 93 4.74 5.47 11.88
N THR A 94 4.57 5.70 10.57
CA THR A 94 3.56 5.00 9.77
C THR A 94 3.99 3.55 9.55
N GLN A 95 3.08 2.61 9.77
CA GLN A 95 3.34 1.20 9.51
C GLN A 95 3.26 0.94 8.00
N VAL A 96 4.27 0.28 7.45
CA VAL A 96 4.31 -0.04 6.02
C VAL A 96 4.38 -1.54 5.83
N PHE A 97 3.34 -2.12 5.20
CA PHE A 97 3.38 -3.48 4.68
C PHE A 97 3.89 -3.43 3.24
N VAL A 98 5.04 -4.03 2.98
CA VAL A 98 5.47 -4.26 1.60
C VAL A 98 4.86 -5.55 1.10
N MET A 99 4.06 -5.45 0.04
CA MET A 99 3.55 -6.57 -0.72
C MET A 99 4.55 -6.89 -1.83
N VAL A 100 4.99 -8.14 -1.86
CA VAL A 100 5.83 -8.67 -2.92
C VAL A 100 4.99 -9.68 -3.70
N ALA A 101 4.66 -9.34 -4.94
CA ALA A 101 4.14 -10.33 -5.87
C ALA A 101 5.28 -11.32 -6.16
N ARG A 102 5.32 -12.42 -5.40
CA ARG A 102 6.44 -13.34 -5.51
C ARG A 102 6.31 -14.22 -6.71
N THR A 103 5.12 -14.70 -7.08
CA THR A 103 5.13 -15.74 -8.10
C THR A 103 3.90 -16.00 -8.97
N VAL A 104 4.11 -16.60 -10.16
CA VAL A 104 3.35 -17.82 -10.51
C VAL A 104 4.14 -19.08 -10.04
N ASP A 105 5.48 -19.15 -10.16
CA ASP A 105 6.34 -20.07 -9.32
C ASP A 105 7.56 -19.41 -8.62
N GLY A 106 8.19 -18.43 -9.25
CA GLY A 106 8.91 -17.28 -8.62
C GLY A 106 8.65 -16.01 -9.42
N ILE A 107 7.53 -16.06 -10.13
CA ILE A 107 7.27 -15.77 -11.53
C ILE A 107 7.62 -17.04 -12.34
N VAL A 108 8.88 -17.54 -12.32
CA VAL A 108 9.36 -18.95 -12.21
C VAL A 108 10.80 -18.83 -11.63
N ASP A 109 10.99 -18.91 -10.30
CA ASP A 109 12.18 -18.48 -9.52
C ASP A 109 12.57 -16.97 -9.55
N GLY A 110 12.16 -16.22 -10.56
CA GLY A 110 12.39 -14.77 -10.71
C GLY A 110 12.51 -14.38 -12.18
N MET A 111 13.01 -15.35 -12.96
CA MET A 111 12.81 -15.80 -14.36
C MET A 111 13.83 -16.94 -14.65
N ALA A 112 14.95 -16.97 -13.87
CA ALA A 112 15.85 -18.05 -13.43
C ALA A 112 16.76 -17.50 -12.31
#